data_AF-A0A8H9WK96-F1
#
_entry.id   AF-A0A8H9WK96-F1
#
_cell.length_a   1.000
_cell.length_b   1.000
_cell.length_c   1.000
_cell.angle_alpha   90.00
_cell.angle_beta   90.00
_cell.angle_gamma   90.00
#
_symmetry.space_group_name_H-M   'P 1'
#
loop_
_entity.id
_entity.type
_entity.pdbx_description
1 polymer ?
#
loop_
_entity_poly.entity_id
_entity_poly.type
_entity_poly.pdbx_seq_one_letter_code
_entity_poly.pdbx_strand_id
1 'polypeptide(L)'
;MLRKLLTATLLCCFLPAVQAAPDFAQLRIQAQLSGDTYLADSEREAQLLQQGQTLIHQATLADSQVSYFLSQGNGVQTIAIRGTANLTNVMVDLDIEFQPDERLGITLHNGFRSAAEAVFNDVRPR
;
A
#
# COMPACT_ATOMS: atom_id res chain seq x y z
N MET A 1 -16.03 48.82 -19.86
CA MET A 1 -15.12 47.67 -19.74
C MET A 1 -14.87 47.23 -18.29
N LEU A 2 -14.84 48.15 -17.32
CA LEU A 2 -14.62 47.86 -15.88
C LEU A 2 -15.64 46.89 -15.26
N ARG A 3 -16.89 46.91 -15.72
CA ARG A 3 -17.99 46.07 -15.18
C ARG A 3 -17.87 44.58 -15.56
N LYS A 4 -17.25 44.25 -16.70
CA LYS A 4 -16.98 42.87 -17.15
C LYS A 4 -15.75 42.28 -16.43
N LEU A 5 -14.80 43.13 -16.02
CA LEU A 5 -13.64 42.73 -15.24
C LEU A 5 -14.04 42.32 -13.80
N LEU A 6 -14.97 43.07 -13.18
CA LEU A 6 -15.46 42.74 -11.84
C LEU A 6 -16.25 41.43 -11.77
N THR A 7 -16.95 41.05 -12.84
CA THR A 7 -17.72 39.79 -12.89
C THR A 7 -16.82 38.57 -13.03
N ALA A 8 -15.69 38.70 -13.72
CA ALA A 8 -14.72 37.60 -13.88
C ALA A 8 -13.94 37.30 -12.59
N THR A 9 -13.60 38.33 -11.81
CA THR A 9 -12.88 38.16 -10.54
C THR A 9 -13.76 37.52 -9.45
N LEU A 10 -15.07 37.84 -9.44
CA LEU A 10 -15.98 37.26 -8.44
C LEU A 10 -16.28 35.77 -8.71
N LEU A 11 -16.21 35.32 -9.97
CA LEU A 11 -16.47 33.91 -10.32
C LEU A 11 -15.31 32.97 -9.97
N CYS A 12 -14.08 33.49 -9.89
CA CYS A 12 -12.89 32.69 -9.63
C CYS A 12 -12.63 32.45 -8.12
N CYS A 13 -13.20 33.27 -7.24
CA CYS A 13 -13.05 33.15 -5.79
C CYS A 13 -14.02 32.17 -5.11
N PHE A 14 -14.97 31.61 -5.85
CA PHE A 14 -15.98 30.66 -5.33
C PHE A 14 -15.88 29.27 -5.97
N LEU A 15 -14.71 28.87 -6.46
CA LEU A 15 -14.47 27.45 -6.67
C LEU A 15 -14.26 26.83 -5.28
N PRO A 16 -15.19 26.04 -4.73
CA PRO A 16 -14.88 25.27 -3.54
C PRO A 16 -13.66 24.42 -3.90
N ALA A 17 -12.60 24.53 -3.09
CA ALA A 17 -11.55 23.54 -3.12
C ALA A 17 -12.25 22.21 -2.84
N VAL A 18 -12.43 21.39 -3.87
CA VAL A 18 -12.94 20.03 -3.72
C VAL A 18 -11.85 19.28 -2.95
N GLN A 19 -11.92 19.35 -1.63
CA GLN A 19 -11.14 18.47 -0.78
C GLN A 19 -11.82 17.12 -0.84
N ALA A 20 -11.19 16.15 -1.51
CA ALA A 20 -11.65 14.78 -1.48
C ALA A 20 -11.64 14.31 -0.02
N ALA A 21 -12.83 14.10 0.55
CA ALA A 21 -12.94 13.52 1.88
C ALA A 21 -12.43 12.06 1.84
N PRO A 22 -11.65 11.61 2.84
CA PRO A 22 -11.23 10.23 2.90
C PRO A 22 -12.43 9.28 2.93
N ASP A 23 -12.40 8.24 2.10
CA ASP A 23 -13.37 7.15 2.18
C ASP A 23 -12.96 6.18 3.30
N PHE A 24 -13.53 6.39 4.49
CA PHE A 24 -13.26 5.55 5.65
C PHE A 24 -13.75 4.11 5.51
N ALA A 25 -14.74 3.84 4.65
CA ALA A 25 -15.17 2.47 4.39
C ALA A 25 -14.06 1.72 3.65
N GLN A 26 -13.45 2.36 2.64
CA GLN A 26 -12.33 1.77 1.92
C GLN A 26 -11.08 1.66 2.80
N LEU A 27 -10.77 2.67 3.61
CA LEU A 27 -9.64 2.60 4.56
C LEU A 27 -9.79 1.42 5.54
N ARG A 28 -11.01 1.16 6.02
CA ARG A 28 -11.28 0.03 6.91
C ARG A 28 -11.04 -1.31 6.21
N ILE A 29 -11.43 -1.45 4.95
CA ILE A 29 -11.16 -2.67 4.16
C ILE A 29 -9.65 -2.89 4.03
N GLN A 30 -8.90 -1.85 3.65
CA GLN A 30 -7.44 -1.95 3.50
C GLN A 30 -6.73 -2.24 4.83
N ALA A 31 -7.21 -1.63 5.93
CA ALA A 31 -6.70 -1.92 7.27
C ALA A 31 -6.96 -3.36 7.69
N GLN A 32 -8.12 -3.93 7.34
CA GLN A 32 -8.45 -5.31 7.64
C GLN A 32 -7.55 -6.28 6.86
N LEU A 33 -7.39 -6.07 5.55
CA LEU A 33 -6.45 -6.86 4.73
C LEU A 33 -5.01 -6.76 5.25
N SER A 34 -4.59 -5.57 5.69
CA SER A 34 -3.28 -5.40 6.33
C SER A 34 -3.18 -6.19 7.65
N GLY A 35 -4.24 -6.21 8.47
CA GLY A 35 -4.28 -7.01 9.70
C GLY A 35 -4.20 -8.52 9.43
N ASP A 36 -4.86 -8.99 8.37
CA ASP A 36 -4.90 -10.41 8.00
C ASP A 36 -3.52 -10.99 7.62
N THR A 37 -2.54 -10.13 7.31
CA THR A 37 -1.15 -10.53 7.06
C THR A 37 -0.47 -11.17 8.28
N TYR A 38 -1.03 -10.96 9.49
CA TYR A 38 -0.51 -11.52 10.74
C TYR A 38 -1.18 -12.84 11.14
N LEU A 39 -2.27 -13.24 10.47
CA LEU A 39 -2.98 -14.49 10.75
C LEU A 39 -2.15 -15.71 10.33
N ALA A 40 -2.49 -16.90 10.86
CA ALA A 40 -1.98 -18.14 10.32
C ALA A 40 -2.60 -18.43 8.93
N ASP A 41 -1.92 -19.21 8.08
CA ASP A 41 -2.33 -19.41 6.69
C ASP A 41 -3.75 -19.96 6.54
N SER A 42 -4.13 -20.94 7.37
CA SER A 42 -5.49 -21.52 7.35
C SER A 42 -6.56 -20.53 7.81
N GLU A 43 -6.23 -19.64 8.75
CA GLU A 43 -7.16 -18.63 9.25
C GLU A 43 -7.32 -17.50 8.24
N ARG A 44 -6.22 -17.10 7.59
CA ARG A 44 -6.19 -16.05 6.58
C ARG A 44 -7.07 -16.37 5.39
N GLU A 45 -6.96 -17.58 4.82
CA GLU A 45 -7.78 -17.95 3.66
C GLU A 45 -9.28 -17.93 4.00
N ALA A 46 -9.66 -18.47 5.16
CA ALA A 46 -11.05 -18.43 5.63
C ALA A 46 -11.53 -16.98 5.84
N GLN A 47 -10.69 -16.13 6.45
CA GLN A 47 -10.98 -14.73 6.73
C GLN A 47 -11.11 -13.90 5.45
N LEU A 48 -10.29 -14.17 4.42
CA LEU A 48 -10.39 -13.54 3.10
C LEU A 48 -11.70 -13.92 2.40
N LEU A 49 -12.06 -15.21 2.42
CA LEU A 49 -13.32 -15.68 1.84
C LEU A 49 -14.55 -15.01 2.48
N GLN A 50 -14.56 -14.84 3.80
CA GLN A 50 -15.62 -14.11 4.51
C GLN A 50 -15.73 -12.63 4.10
N GLN A 51 -14.62 -12.03 3.65
CA GLN A 51 -14.56 -10.65 3.16
C GLN A 51 -14.86 -10.53 1.66
N GLY A 52 -15.26 -11.61 0.98
CA GLY A 52 -15.48 -11.62 -0.46
C GLY A 52 -14.18 -11.49 -1.26
N GLN A 53 -13.06 -11.91 -0.68
CA GLN A 53 -11.75 -11.97 -1.31
C GLN A 53 -11.40 -13.42 -1.66
N THR A 54 -10.72 -13.61 -2.78
CA THR A 54 -10.10 -14.88 -3.15
C THR A 54 -8.59 -14.74 -3.00
N LEU A 55 -7.95 -15.65 -2.26
CA LEU A 55 -6.50 -15.72 -2.18
C LEU A 55 -5.94 -16.22 -3.52
N ILE A 56 -5.00 -15.47 -4.10
CA ILE A 56 -4.35 -15.84 -5.38
C ILE A 56 -2.96 -16.41 -5.11
N HIS A 57 -2.19 -15.75 -4.23
CA HIS A 57 -0.82 -16.11 -3.92
C HIS A 57 -0.45 -15.64 -2.51
N GLN A 58 0.47 -16.33 -1.86
CA GLN A 58 1.09 -15.88 -0.61
C GLN A 58 2.51 -16.41 -0.50
N ALA A 59 3.39 -15.64 0.10
CA ALA A 59 4.77 -16.05 0.30
C ALA A 59 5.40 -15.36 1.52
N THR A 60 6.43 -16.01 2.06
CA THR A 60 7.43 -15.37 2.92
C THR A 60 8.77 -15.48 2.22
N LEU A 61 9.37 -14.34 1.88
CA LEU A 61 10.60 -14.28 1.11
C LEU A 61 11.79 -14.41 2.06
N ALA A 62 12.64 -15.42 1.82
CA ALA A 62 13.72 -15.78 2.76
C ALA A 62 14.73 -14.63 2.98
N ASP A 63 15.12 -13.93 1.91
CA ASP A 63 16.19 -12.93 1.97
C ASP A 63 15.76 -11.63 2.68
N SER A 64 14.48 -11.27 2.60
CA SER A 64 13.94 -10.05 3.22
C SER A 64 13.09 -10.32 4.46
N GLN A 65 12.77 -11.60 4.73
CA GLN A 65 11.79 -12.05 5.73
C GLN A 65 10.41 -11.38 5.60
N VAL A 66 10.10 -10.83 4.42
CA VAL A 66 8.81 -10.18 4.16
C VAL A 66 7.77 -11.24 3.86
N SER A 67 6.70 -11.24 4.65
CA SER A 67 5.49 -12.02 4.41
C SER A 67 4.43 -11.16 3.74
N TYR A 68 3.76 -11.69 2.73
CA TYR A 68 2.68 -11.00 2.04
C TYR A 68 1.67 -11.97 1.43
N PHE A 69 0.52 -11.45 1.02
CA PHE A 69 -0.42 -12.16 0.16
C PHE A 69 -0.96 -11.27 -0.96
N LEU A 70 -1.39 -11.90 -2.04
CA LEU A 70 -2.14 -11.33 -3.14
C LEU A 70 -3.57 -11.90 -3.09
N SER A 71 -4.56 -11.01 -2.95
CA SER A 71 -5.98 -11.39 -3.02
C SER A 71 -6.70 -10.61 -4.11
N GLN A 72 -7.89 -11.09 -4.50
CA GLN A 72 -8.78 -10.39 -5.41
C GLN A 72 -10.21 -10.35 -4.88
N GLY A 73 -10.84 -9.19 -4.99
CA GLY A 73 -12.26 -9.00 -4.72
C GLY A 73 -12.78 -7.77 -5.47
N ASN A 74 -14.02 -7.83 -5.96
CA ASN A 74 -14.65 -6.73 -6.71
C ASN A 74 -13.82 -6.23 -7.90
N GLY A 75 -13.11 -7.12 -8.59
CA GLY A 75 -12.25 -6.77 -9.73
C GLY A 75 -10.93 -6.08 -9.37
N VAL A 76 -10.61 -5.92 -8.09
CA VAL A 76 -9.36 -5.31 -7.61
C VAL A 76 -8.45 -6.40 -7.04
N GLN A 77 -7.19 -6.39 -7.48
CA GLN A 77 -6.13 -7.20 -6.87
C GLN A 77 -5.42 -6.37 -5.81
N THR A 78 -5.22 -6.94 -4.62
CA THR A 78 -4.58 -6.27 -3.49
C THR A 78 -3.39 -7.10 -3.02
N ILE A 79 -2.23 -6.46 -2.95
CA ILE A 79 -1.03 -7.01 -2.32
C ILE A 79 -0.98 -6.44 -0.91
N ALA A 80 -1.21 -7.29 0.10
CA ALA A 80 -1.10 -6.91 1.50
C ALA A 80 0.23 -7.42 2.05
N ILE A 81 1.05 -6.49 2.53
CA ILE A 81 2.40 -6.78 3.05
C ILE A 81 2.36 -6.67 4.56
N ARG A 82 2.89 -7.69 5.25
CA ARG A 82 2.99 -7.68 6.70
C ARG A 82 3.96 -6.59 7.16
N GLY A 83 3.54 -5.79 8.12
CA GLY A 83 4.45 -4.89 8.84
C GLY A 83 5.43 -5.67 9.72
N THR A 84 6.28 -4.98 10.48
CA THR A 84 7.27 -5.69 11.29
C THR A 84 6.62 -6.49 12.43
N ALA A 85 7.12 -7.69 12.69
CA ALA A 85 6.70 -8.55 13.81
C ALA A 85 7.20 -8.05 15.19
N ASN A 86 8.22 -7.19 15.24
CA ASN A 86 8.79 -6.67 16.48
C ASN A 86 9.49 -5.31 16.25
N LEU A 87 8.85 -4.21 16.68
CA LEU A 87 9.39 -2.85 16.55
C LEU A 87 10.75 -2.66 17.27
N THR A 88 11.05 -3.47 18.28
CA THR A 88 12.27 -3.37 19.09
C THR A 88 13.51 -3.85 18.31
N ASN A 89 13.35 -4.80 17.38
CA ASN A 89 14.47 -5.31 16.55
C ASN A 89 14.63 -4.54 15.22
N VAL A 90 13.61 -3.78 14.82
CA VAL A 90 13.62 -2.93 13.60
C VAL A 90 14.81 -1.97 13.59
N MET A 91 15.14 -1.36 14.73
CA MET A 91 16.23 -0.39 14.81
C MET A 91 17.62 -1.03 14.73
N VAL A 92 17.73 -2.34 14.96
CA VAL A 92 19.00 -3.08 14.99
C VAL A 92 19.26 -3.81 13.66
N ASP A 93 18.21 -4.28 12.99
CA ASP A 93 18.31 -5.09 11.76
C ASP A 93 17.98 -4.32 10.46
N LEU A 94 17.47 -3.08 10.53
CA LEU A 94 17.28 -2.28 9.32
C LEU A 94 18.61 -1.68 8.86
N ASP A 95 19.00 -1.99 7.64
CA ASP A 95 19.81 -1.09 6.82
C ASP A 95 19.00 0.19 6.56
N ILE A 96 19.03 1.11 7.53
CA ILE A 96 18.41 2.45 7.49
C ILE A 96 19.12 3.36 6.47
N GLU A 97 20.18 2.86 5.83
CA GLU A 97 20.89 3.61 4.81
C GLU A 97 19.96 3.93 3.63
N PHE A 98 19.91 5.23 3.33
CA PHE A 98 19.26 5.74 2.15
C PHE A 98 20.23 5.63 0.98
N GLN A 99 19.85 4.87 -0.05
CA GLN A 99 20.67 4.65 -1.23
C GLN A 99 19.97 5.19 -2.48
N PRO A 100 20.71 5.76 -3.44
CA PRO A 100 20.15 6.08 -4.75
C PRO A 100 19.61 4.82 -5.43
N ASP A 101 18.38 4.86 -5.90
CA ASP A 101 17.81 3.86 -6.81
C ASP A 101 18.02 4.35 -8.25
N GLU A 102 18.94 3.72 -8.99
CA GLU A 102 19.29 4.14 -10.35
C GLU A 102 18.14 4.01 -11.34
N ARG A 103 17.21 3.07 -11.09
CA ARG A 103 16.05 2.84 -11.97
C ARG A 103 14.99 3.93 -11.78
N LEU A 104 14.76 4.36 -10.56
CA LEU A 104 13.74 5.35 -10.21
C LEU A 104 14.29 6.78 -10.15
N GLY A 105 15.61 6.96 -10.11
CA GLY A 105 16.26 8.26 -10.03
C GLY A 105 15.99 9.01 -8.71
N ILE A 106 15.65 8.27 -7.65
CA ILE A 106 15.32 8.81 -6.33
C ILE A 106 16.10 8.07 -5.24
N THR A 107 16.28 8.69 -4.08
CA THR A 107 16.89 8.05 -2.92
C THR A 107 15.82 7.32 -2.11
N LEU A 108 16.04 6.05 -1.79
CA LEU A 108 15.12 5.20 -1.04
C LEU A 108 15.83 4.57 0.17
N HIS A 109 15.05 4.27 1.21
CA HIS A 109 15.51 3.41 2.29
C HIS A 109 15.83 2.02 1.74
N ASN A 110 17.06 1.55 1.92
CA ASN A 110 17.55 0.33 1.26
C ASN A 110 16.70 -0.91 1.61
N GLY A 111 16.37 -1.09 2.90
CA GLY A 111 15.48 -2.18 3.35
C GLY A 111 14.12 -2.21 2.64
N PHE A 112 13.40 -1.07 2.57
CA PHE A 112 12.11 -1.00 1.86
C PHE A 112 12.25 -1.20 0.35
N ARG A 113 13.31 -0.67 -0.26
CA ARG A 113 13.60 -0.87 -1.69
C ARG A 113 13.76 -2.36 -2.01
N SER A 114 14.65 -3.04 -1.29
CA SER A 114 14.94 -4.46 -1.47
C SER A 114 13.69 -5.32 -1.24
N ALA A 115 12.95 -5.07 -0.15
CA ALA A 115 11.70 -5.75 0.15
C ALA A 115 10.66 -5.60 -0.97
N ALA A 116 10.44 -4.37 -1.43
CA ALA A 116 9.46 -4.09 -2.49
C ALA A 116 9.84 -4.74 -3.82
N GLU A 117 11.12 -4.74 -4.17
CA GLU A 117 11.64 -5.39 -5.38
C GLU A 117 11.48 -6.92 -5.32
N ALA A 118 11.76 -7.53 -4.17
CA ALA A 118 11.60 -8.96 -3.98
C ALA A 118 10.13 -9.39 -4.12
N VAL A 119 9.20 -8.66 -3.49
CA VAL A 119 7.75 -8.92 -3.62
C VAL A 119 7.29 -8.72 -5.07
N PHE A 120 7.73 -7.64 -5.72
CA PHE A 120 7.37 -7.36 -7.11
C PHE A 120 7.81 -8.48 -8.07
N ASN A 121 9.03 -9.00 -7.89
CA ASN A 121 9.55 -10.08 -8.73
C ASN A 121 8.83 -11.41 -8.50
N ASP A 122 8.40 -11.69 -7.26
CA ASP A 122 7.66 -12.91 -6.92
C ASP A 122 6.20 -12.89 -7.41
N VAL A 123 5.53 -11.73 -7.30
CA VAL A 123 4.09 -11.60 -7.61
C VAL A 123 3.78 -11.41 -9.10
N ARG A 124 4.78 -11.10 -9.92
CA ARG A 124 4.59 -10.81 -11.35
C ARG A 124 3.99 -12.04 -12.08
N PRO A 125 3.01 -11.85 -12.98
CA PRO A 125 2.53 -12.94 -13.84
C PRO A 125 3.69 -13.61 -14.58
N ARG A 126 3.69 -14.94 -14.62
CA ARG A 126 4.66 -15.74 -15.38
C ARG A 126 4.17 -16.01 -16.79
#